data_AF-A0A3N5TLK1-F1
#
_entry.id   AF-A0A3N5TLK1-F1
#
_cell.length_a   1.000
_cell.length_b   1.000
_cell.length_c   1.000
_cell.angle_alpha   90.00
_cell.angle_beta   90.00
_cell.angle_gamma   90.00
#
_symmetry.space_group_name_H-M   'P 1'
#
loop_
_entity.id
_entity.type
_entity.pdbx_description
1 polymer ?
#
loop_
_entity_poly.entity_id
_entity_poly.type
_entity_poly.pdbx_seq_one_letter_code
_entity_poly.pdbx_strand_id
1 'polypeptide(L)'
;MKKQLYILIVILALVVAAPCPALQQESDVLELVFSPTLSGGFLMPVSTLSDYSTMGGGGELGLELENLFFNRSVIKLCAGYNFVNDTINLVDTFGISSFTLAAGYSIPLAEWLSMVPQVGGGYLGHFLDATDTLAFFDPQMNLGIDFDLG
;
A
#
# COMPACT_ATOMS: atom_id res chain seq x y z
N MET A 1 -26.42 2.88 -10.36
CA MET A 1 -25.02 2.75 -9.92
C MET A 1 -24.05 3.61 -10.74
N LYS A 2 -24.06 3.58 -12.09
CA LYS A 2 -23.12 4.38 -12.93
C LYS A 2 -23.10 5.90 -12.63
N LYS A 3 -24.24 6.52 -12.32
CA LYS A 3 -24.34 7.97 -12.01
C LYS A 3 -23.62 8.38 -10.73
N GLN A 4 -23.51 7.51 -9.73
CA GLN A 4 -22.80 7.82 -8.48
C GLN A 4 -21.29 7.81 -8.67
N LEU A 5 -20.77 6.97 -9.56
CA LEU A 5 -19.35 6.91 -9.90
C LEU A 5 -18.87 8.21 -10.57
N TYR A 6 -19.67 8.77 -11.49
CA TYR A 6 -19.33 10.03 -12.14
C TYR A 6 -19.33 11.22 -11.18
N ILE A 7 -20.25 11.25 -10.21
CA ILE A 7 -20.28 12.30 -9.18
C ILE A 7 -19.02 12.22 -8.31
N LEU A 8 -18.59 11.02 -7.91
CA LEU A 8 -17.38 10.83 -7.13
C LEU A 8 -16.13 11.30 -7.88
N ILE A 9 -16.01 10.94 -9.17
CA ILE A 9 -14.88 11.34 -10.03
C ILE A 9 -14.83 12.87 -10.20
N VAL A 10 -15.99 13.52 -10.40
CA VAL A 10 -16.08 14.97 -10.54
C VAL A 10 -15.72 15.69 -9.24
N ILE A 11 -16.14 15.17 -8.09
CA ILE A 11 -15.76 15.72 -6.78
C ILE A 11 -14.25 15.56 -6.55
N LEU A 12 -13.68 14.41 -6.89
CA LEU A 12 -12.23 14.18 -6.76
C LEU A 12 -11.45 15.15 -7.66
N ALA A 13 -11.89 15.32 -8.92
CA ALA A 13 -11.26 16.24 -9.86
C ALA A 13 -11.37 17.71 -9.41
N LEU A 14 -12.50 18.10 -8.79
CA LEU A 14 -12.68 19.44 -8.23
C LEU A 14 -11.82 19.69 -6.98
N VAL A 15 -11.57 18.68 -6.16
CA VAL A 15 -10.66 18.78 -5.00
C VAL A 15 -9.21 18.87 -5.46
N VAL A 16 -8.84 18.19 -6.56
CA VAL A 16 -7.50 18.30 -7.18
C VAL A 16 -7.31 19.63 -7.91
N ALA A 17 -8.38 20.19 -8.49
CA ALA A 17 -8.35 21.44 -9.25
C ALA A 17 -8.60 22.70 -8.40
N ALA A 18 -8.97 22.56 -7.12
CA ALA A 18 -9.14 23.71 -6.24
C ALA A 18 -7.77 24.39 -6.05
N PRO A 19 -7.61 25.66 -6.45
CA PRO A 19 -6.36 26.38 -6.23
C PRO A 19 -6.14 26.50 -4.73
N CYS A 20 -5.16 25.77 -4.21
CA CYS A 20 -4.76 25.81 -2.81
C CYS A 20 -4.28 27.24 -2.49
N PRO A 21 -4.97 28.00 -1.63
CA PRO A 21 -4.52 29.32 -1.23
C PRO A 21 -3.55 29.15 -0.05
N ALA A 22 -2.31 28.76 -0.35
CA ALA A 22 -1.20 28.80 0.62
C ALA A 22 0.15 28.75 -0.09
N LEU A 23 0.36 29.63 -1.07
CA LEU A 23 1.71 30.10 -1.44
C LEU A 23 2.12 31.16 -0.41
N GLN A 24 2.30 30.71 0.83
CA GLN A 24 3.08 31.44 1.80
C GLN A 24 4.53 31.23 1.38
N GLN A 25 5.18 32.32 1.00
CA GLN A 25 6.54 32.39 0.49
C GLN A 25 7.52 31.99 1.61
N GLU A 26 7.64 30.69 1.87
CA GLU A 26 8.75 30.13 2.64
C GLU A 26 10.00 30.19 1.77
N SER A 27 11.11 30.62 2.37
CA SER A 27 12.42 30.62 1.72
C SER A 27 12.72 29.26 1.10
N ASP A 28 13.15 29.22 -0.16
CA ASP A 28 13.58 28.01 -0.90
C ASP A 28 14.87 27.41 -0.33
N VAL A 29 14.88 27.10 0.96
CA VAL A 29 15.89 26.24 1.58
C VAL A 29 15.27 24.87 1.67
N LEU A 30 15.72 23.98 0.79
CA LEU A 30 15.29 22.60 0.73
C LEU A 30 15.84 21.86 1.96
N GLU A 31 15.07 21.82 3.05
CA GLU A 31 15.42 21.03 4.23
C GLU A 31 14.98 19.58 4.04
N LEU A 32 15.95 18.69 3.84
CA LEU A 32 15.70 17.25 3.74
C LEU A 32 15.27 16.69 5.10
N VAL A 33 14.04 16.20 5.19
CA VAL A 33 13.50 15.59 6.41
C VAL A 33 13.50 14.08 6.29
N PHE A 34 13.94 13.40 7.35
CA PHE A 34 13.94 11.94 7.47
C PHE A 34 12.98 11.53 8.59
N SER A 35 11.95 10.78 8.24
CA SER A 35 10.89 10.38 9.17
C SER A 35 10.71 8.86 9.16
N PRO A 36 11.00 8.13 10.25
CA PRO A 36 10.66 6.72 10.33
C PRO A 36 9.14 6.55 10.39
N THR A 37 8.61 5.56 9.67
CA THR A 37 7.17 5.29 9.62
C THR A 37 6.88 3.87 10.09
N LEU A 38 5.83 3.72 10.89
CA LEU A 38 5.24 2.43 11.26
C LEU A 38 3.75 2.51 10.95
N SER A 39 3.25 1.58 10.15
CA SER A 39 1.82 1.48 9.83
C SER A 39 1.31 0.06 10.04
N GLY A 40 0.09 -0.05 10.55
CA GLY A 40 -0.67 -1.30 10.55
C GLY A 40 -1.49 -1.41 9.27
N GLY A 41 -1.59 -2.63 8.74
CA GLY A 41 -2.37 -2.96 7.56
C GLY A 41 -3.47 -3.96 7.89
N PHE A 42 -4.60 -3.84 7.20
CA PHE A 42 -5.67 -4.82 7.24
C PHE A 42 -5.95 -5.29 5.81
N LEU A 43 -5.97 -6.60 5.59
CA LEU A 43 -6.26 -7.20 4.29
C LEU A 43 -7.69 -7.73 4.29
N MET A 44 -8.52 -7.15 3.43
CA MET A 44 -9.89 -7.61 3.21
C MET A 44 -9.98 -8.30 1.84
N PRO A 45 -10.35 -9.60 1.78
CA PRO A 45 -10.65 -10.24 0.51
C PRO A 45 -11.87 -9.57 -0.12
N VAL A 46 -11.78 -9.25 -1.41
CA VAL A 46 -12.88 -8.62 -2.16
C VAL A 46 -13.55 -9.68 -3.03
N SER A 47 -14.87 -9.84 -2.91
CA SER A 47 -15.69 -10.74 -3.74
C SER A 47 -15.38 -12.23 -3.55
N THR A 48 -15.45 -13.04 -4.61
CA THR A 48 -15.36 -14.53 -4.60
C THR A 48 -14.07 -15.11 -4.06
N LEU A 49 -13.06 -14.27 -3.78
CA LEU A 49 -11.86 -14.65 -3.03
C LEU A 49 -12.13 -14.82 -1.52
N SER A 50 -13.27 -14.34 -0.99
CA SER A 50 -13.66 -14.53 0.41
C SER A 50 -13.91 -15.99 0.77
N ASP A 51 -14.20 -16.84 -0.22
CA ASP A 51 -14.45 -18.26 -0.02
C ASP A 51 -13.14 -19.04 0.18
N TYR A 52 -12.00 -18.40 -0.12
CA TYR A 52 -10.64 -18.97 -0.13
C TYR A 52 -9.61 -18.08 0.60
N SER A 53 -10.07 -17.15 1.42
CA SER A 53 -9.22 -16.24 2.18
C SER A 53 -10.01 -15.67 3.34
N THR A 54 -9.55 -15.91 4.56
CA THR A 54 -9.95 -15.11 5.72
C THR A 54 -9.37 -13.70 5.65
N MET A 55 -9.85 -12.85 6.56
CA MET A 55 -9.30 -11.55 6.87
C MET A 55 -7.82 -11.68 7.29
N GLY A 56 -6.96 -10.82 6.77
CA GLY A 56 -5.55 -10.76 7.13
C GLY A 56 -5.17 -9.44 7.81
N GLY A 57 -4.01 -9.41 8.43
CA GLY A 57 -3.47 -8.20 9.04
C GLY A 57 -1.96 -8.22 9.06
N GLY A 58 -1.37 -7.04 9.19
CA GLY A 58 0.07 -6.92 9.16
C GLY A 58 0.58 -5.58 9.61
N GLY A 59 1.89 -5.44 9.51
CA GLY A 59 2.60 -4.20 9.81
C GLY A 59 3.60 -3.89 8.72
N GLU A 60 3.86 -2.60 8.55
CA GLU A 60 4.87 -2.08 7.65
C GLU A 60 5.76 -1.11 8.41
N LEU A 61 7.06 -1.25 8.22
CA LEU A 61 8.09 -0.33 8.68
C LEU A 61 8.67 0.38 7.47
N GLY A 62 8.98 1.64 7.63
CA GLY A 62 9.50 2.41 6.51
C GLY A 62 10.26 3.66 6.90
N LEU A 63 10.75 4.30 5.86
CA LEU A 63 11.43 5.58 5.90
C LEU A 63 10.75 6.51 4.91
N GLU A 64 10.39 7.68 5.39
CA GLU A 64 9.86 8.78 4.59
C GLU A 64 10.94 9.87 4.45
N LEU A 65 11.15 10.32 3.22
CA LEU A 65 12.07 11.36 2.84
C LEU A 65 11.25 12.50 2.26
N GLU A 66 11.30 13.67 2.91
CA GLU A 66 10.58 14.85 2.43
C GLU A 66 11.54 15.88 1.84
N ASN A 67 11.03 16.67 0.90
CA ASN A 67 11.77 17.73 0.21
C ASN A 67 13.03 17.22 -0.52
N LEU A 68 13.01 16.02 -1.14
CA LEU A 68 14.18 15.52 -1.87
C LEU A 68 14.37 16.20 -3.24
N PHE A 69 13.30 16.36 -4.01
CA PHE A 69 13.38 16.90 -5.39
C PHE A 69 12.80 18.31 -5.51
N PHE A 70 11.77 18.61 -4.74
CA PHE A 70 11.09 19.91 -4.67
C PHE A 70 10.39 20.02 -3.31
N ASN A 71 10.06 21.24 -2.89
CA ASN A 71 9.35 21.46 -1.63
C ASN A 71 8.09 20.59 -1.57
N ARG A 72 7.89 19.92 -0.43
CA ARG A 72 6.80 18.99 -0.12
C ARG A 72 6.75 17.70 -0.95
N SER A 73 7.79 17.40 -1.74
CA SER A 73 7.92 16.06 -2.35
C SER A 73 8.15 15.02 -1.26
N VAL A 74 7.45 13.89 -1.32
CA VAL A 74 7.58 12.80 -0.35
C VAL A 74 8.02 11.54 -1.08
N ILE A 75 9.05 10.86 -0.59
CA ILE A 75 9.43 9.51 -1.03
C ILE A 75 9.34 8.58 0.16
N LYS A 76 8.61 7.48 0.00
CA LYS A 76 8.37 6.51 1.06
C LYS A 76 8.89 5.15 0.63
N LEU A 77 9.75 4.58 1.46
CA LEU A 77 10.32 3.25 1.33
C LEU A 77 9.74 2.41 2.46
N CYS A 78 9.02 1.33 2.17
CA CYS A 78 8.48 0.45 3.20
C CYS A 78 8.81 -1.02 2.94
N ALA A 79 9.00 -1.74 4.03
CA ALA A 79 9.00 -3.19 4.07
C ALA A 79 7.92 -3.63 5.05
N GLY A 80 7.11 -4.59 4.65
CA GLY A 80 5.97 -5.04 5.42
C GLY A 80 5.86 -6.55 5.47
N TYR A 81 5.09 -7.00 6.44
CA TYR A 81 4.67 -8.38 6.54
C TYR A 81 3.22 -8.43 6.96
N ASN A 82 2.40 -9.07 6.14
CA ASN A 82 1.02 -9.35 6.39
C ASN A 82 0.83 -10.86 6.52
N PHE A 83 -0.12 -11.24 7.35
CA PHE A 83 -0.48 -12.61 7.63
C PHE A 83 -1.96 -12.80 7.34
N VAL A 84 -2.29 -13.86 6.61
CA VAL A 84 -3.66 -14.30 6.42
C VAL A 84 -3.79 -15.65 7.12
N ASN A 85 -4.65 -15.70 8.13
CA ASN A 85 -4.89 -16.93 8.88
C ASN A 85 -5.96 -17.76 8.18
N ASP A 86 -5.60 -18.39 7.06
CA ASP A 86 -6.57 -19.19 6.33
C ASP A 86 -6.39 -20.66 6.61
N THR A 87 -7.51 -21.33 6.88
CA THR A 87 -7.57 -22.79 7.09
C THR A 87 -8.22 -23.40 5.84
N ILE A 88 -7.57 -23.25 4.69
CA ILE A 88 -7.94 -24.02 3.51
C ILE A 88 -7.29 -25.40 3.68
N ASN A 89 -8.02 -26.47 3.38
CA ASN A 89 -7.74 -27.88 3.66
C ASN A 89 -6.32 -28.44 3.31
N LEU A 90 -5.38 -27.65 2.80
CA LEU A 90 -4.01 -28.02 2.42
C LEU A 90 -2.93 -26.98 2.81
N VAL A 91 -3.28 -25.81 3.36
CA VAL A 91 -2.31 -24.75 3.73
C VAL A 91 -2.70 -24.19 5.09
N ASP A 92 -1.83 -24.34 6.09
CA ASP A 92 -2.10 -23.93 7.48
C ASP A 92 -1.85 -22.44 7.70
N THR A 93 -1.05 -21.81 6.85
CA THR A 93 -0.65 -20.41 6.99
C THR A 93 -0.24 -19.79 5.66
N PHE A 94 -0.74 -18.59 5.38
CA PHE A 94 -0.32 -17.76 4.25
C PHE A 94 0.31 -16.44 4.72
N GLY A 95 1.62 -16.32 4.51
CA GLY A 95 2.39 -15.12 4.79
C GLY A 95 2.62 -14.29 3.53
N ILE A 96 2.48 -12.97 3.62
CA ILE A 96 2.75 -12.03 2.54
C ILE A 96 3.77 -11.01 3.03
N SER A 97 5.00 -11.10 2.56
CA SER A 97 5.97 -10.01 2.68
C SER A 97 5.74 -8.97 1.60
N SER A 98 5.96 -7.70 1.91
CA SER A 98 5.89 -6.60 0.95
C SER A 98 7.15 -5.75 1.00
N PHE A 99 7.56 -5.26 -0.16
CA PHE A 99 8.53 -4.18 -0.28
C PHE A 99 7.95 -3.13 -1.23
N THR A 100 7.78 -1.90 -0.78
CA THR A 100 7.13 -0.84 -1.54
C THR A 100 8.01 0.40 -1.63
N LEU A 101 8.01 1.02 -2.81
CA LEU A 101 8.58 2.33 -3.05
C LEU A 101 7.47 3.21 -3.62
N ALA A 102 7.16 4.28 -2.92
CA ALA A 102 6.14 5.24 -3.31
C ALA A 102 6.70 6.66 -3.34
N ALA A 103 6.19 7.47 -4.26
CA ALA A 103 6.45 8.89 -4.32
C ALA A 103 5.12 9.64 -4.25
N GLY A 104 5.12 10.79 -3.59
CA GLY A 104 3.91 11.57 -3.38
C GLY A 104 4.22 13.04 -3.11
N TYR A 105 3.17 13.75 -2.72
CA TYR A 105 3.23 15.16 -2.42
C TYR A 105 2.46 15.47 -1.15
N SER A 106 3.09 16.14 -0.19
CA SER A 106 2.45 16.50 1.08
C SER A 106 1.59 17.75 0.93
N ILE A 107 0.28 17.60 1.10
CA ILE A 107 -0.69 18.69 1.08
C ILE A 107 -1.08 18.99 2.54
N PRO A 108 -0.62 20.10 3.14
CA PRO A 108 -1.05 20.47 4.48
C PRO A 108 -2.55 20.83 4.45
N LEU A 109 -3.33 20.16 5.29
CA LEU A 109 -4.76 20.45 5.49
C LEU A 109 -4.98 21.34 6.73
N ALA A 110 -4.16 21.13 7.76
CA ALA A 110 -4.08 21.93 8.98
C ALA A 110 -2.65 21.84 9.55
N GLU A 111 -2.34 22.58 10.61
CA GLU A 111 -1.00 22.60 11.24
C GLU A 111 -0.52 21.20 11.70
N TRP A 112 -1.44 20.30 12.05
CA TRP A 112 -1.15 18.95 12.56
C TRP A 112 -1.59 17.84 11.61
N LEU A 113 -2.15 18.18 10.44
CA LEU A 113 -2.76 17.23 9.53
C LEU A 113 -2.34 17.51 8.09
N SER A 114 -1.75 16.50 7.45
CA SER A 114 -1.44 16.52 6.02
C SER A 114 -2.13 15.36 5.31
N MET A 115 -2.41 15.56 4.03
CA MET A 115 -2.79 14.51 3.10
C MET A 115 -1.63 14.29 2.14
N VAL A 116 -1.19 13.04 2.00
CA VAL A 116 -0.10 12.69 1.10
C VAL A 116 -0.63 11.73 0.04
N PRO A 117 -1.18 12.22 -1.09
CA PRO A 117 -1.40 11.37 -2.25
C PRO A 117 -0.08 10.76 -2.71
N GLN A 118 -0.05 9.43 -2.79
CA GLN A 118 1.14 8.67 -3.17
C GLN A 118 0.81 7.75 -4.35
N VAL A 119 1.77 7.63 -5.27
CA VAL A 119 1.79 6.62 -6.32
C VAL A 119 3.08 5.82 -6.18
N GLY A 120 2.97 4.51 -6.24
CA GLY A 120 4.11 3.64 -5.98
C GLY A 120 3.92 2.27 -6.60
N GLY A 121 5.01 1.52 -6.56
CA GLY A 121 5.05 0.12 -6.93
C GLY A 121 5.73 -0.66 -5.82
N GLY A 122 5.52 -1.96 -5.83
CA GLY A 122 6.16 -2.84 -4.86
C GLY A 122 6.20 -4.27 -5.36
N TYR A 123 6.91 -5.09 -4.59
CA TYR A 123 6.93 -6.53 -4.76
C TYR A 123 6.29 -7.19 -3.55
N LEU A 124 5.55 -8.27 -3.81
CA LEU A 124 4.99 -9.13 -2.78
C LEU A 124 5.69 -10.48 -2.86
N GLY A 125 6.18 -10.97 -1.72
CA GLY A 125 6.70 -12.32 -1.57
C GLY A 125 5.70 -13.15 -0.77
N HIS A 126 5.39 -14.34 -1.24
CA HIS A 126 4.41 -15.23 -0.61
C HIS A 126 5.11 -16.40 0.06
N PHE A 127 4.66 -16.72 1.27
CA PHE A 127 5.08 -17.87 2.05
C PHE A 127 3.88 -18.78 2.27
N LEU A 128 3.97 -20.00 1.77
CA LEU A 128 2.97 -21.04 1.96
C LEU A 128 3.55 -22.08 2.90
N ASP A 129 2.87 -22.32 4.03
CA ASP A 129 3.23 -23.40 4.93
C ASP A 129 2.29 -24.59 4.69
N ALA A 130 2.79 -25.58 3.96
CA ALA A 130 2.09 -26.81 3.62
C ALA A 130 3.08 -27.98 3.74
N THR A 131 3.26 -28.52 4.95
CA THR A 131 4.24 -29.58 5.30
C THR A 131 5.72 -29.18 5.14
N ASP A 132 6.07 -28.38 4.13
CA ASP A 132 7.33 -27.68 3.92
C ASP A 132 7.06 -26.20 3.59
N THR A 133 7.87 -25.27 4.11
CA THR A 133 7.72 -23.84 3.82
C THR A 133 8.21 -23.51 2.41
N LEU A 134 7.29 -23.12 1.53
CA LEU A 134 7.60 -22.69 0.17
C LEU A 134 7.58 -21.16 0.08
N ALA A 135 8.67 -20.58 -0.42
CA ALA A 135 8.82 -19.14 -0.62
C ALA A 135 8.83 -18.80 -2.11
N PHE A 136 7.95 -17.90 -2.55
CA PHE A 136 7.85 -17.47 -3.94
C PHE A 136 7.85 -15.95 -4.07
N PHE A 137 8.63 -15.45 -5.04
CA PHE A 137 8.74 -14.03 -5.39
C PHE A 137 8.23 -13.82 -6.82
N ASP A 138 6.94 -14.05 -7.07
CA ASP A 138 6.36 -13.92 -8.41
C ASP A 138 5.06 -13.08 -8.40
N PRO A 139 4.98 -11.96 -9.14
CA PRO A 139 3.76 -11.17 -9.32
C PRO A 139 2.70 -11.83 -10.21
N GLN A 140 3.02 -12.91 -10.94
CA GLN A 140 2.13 -13.54 -11.93
C GLN A 140 1.66 -14.94 -11.55
N MET A 141 1.70 -15.32 -10.26
CA MET A 141 1.46 -16.70 -9.82
C MET A 141 0.24 -17.32 -10.52
N ASN A 142 0.53 -18.11 -11.54
CA ASN A 142 -0.42 -18.97 -12.21
C ASN A 142 -0.36 -20.22 -11.34
N LEU A 143 -1.35 -20.42 -10.47
CA LEU A 143 -1.51 -21.63 -9.68
C LEU A 143 -1.85 -22.80 -10.63
N GLY A 144 -0.92 -23.12 -11.54
CA GLY A 144 -0.85 -24.38 -12.27
C GLY A 144 -0.28 -25.44 -11.35
N ILE A 145 -0.88 -25.59 -10.17
CA ILE A 145 -0.75 -26.82 -9.41
C ILE A 145 -1.65 -27.80 -10.14
N ASP A 146 -1.04 -28.57 -11.04
CA ASP A 146 -1.63 -29.83 -11.49
C ASP A 146 -1.94 -30.63 -10.22
N PHE A 147 -3.21 -30.64 -9.82
CA PHE A 147 -3.73 -31.64 -8.91
C PHE A 147 -3.63 -32.98 -9.64
N ASP A 148 -2.46 -33.60 -9.56
CA ASP A 148 -2.29 -35.01 -9.89
C ASP A 148 -3.02 -35.79 -8.78
N LEU A 149 -4.35 -35.90 -8.92
CA LEU A 149 -5.21 -36.75 -8.10
C LEU A 149 -4.91 -38.20 -8.48
N GLY A 150 -3.86 -38.74 -7.88
CA GLY A 150 -3.67 -40.18 -7.73
C GLY A 150 -4.67 -40.78 -6.76
#